data_AF-A0A455UCR5-F1
#
_entry.id   AF-A0A455UCR5-F1
#
_cell.length_a   1.000
_cell.length_b   1.000
_cell.length_c   1.000
_cell.angle_alpha   90.00
_cell.angle_beta   90.00
_cell.angle_gamma   90.00
#
_symmetry.space_group_name_H-M   'P 1'
#
loop_
_entity.id
_entity.type
_entity.pdbx_description
1 polymer ?
#
loop_
_entity_poly.entity_id
_entity_poly.type
_entity_poly.pdbx_seq_one_letter_code
_entity_poly.pdbx_strand_id
1 'polypeptide(L)'
;MKDVKNIRRQRLKLILIFMIFAAPVVAAWGMVELRIGIPDRHTAHGDIDLELPMLSEWPLIKKPTTSGQNEWTLAFDCSQECVKRKDELWRLHRALGRDAPRLKRLRIGGDSEPPPWRGD
;
A
#
# COMPACT_ATOMS: atom_id res chain seq x y z
N MET A 1 7.70 60.25 -18.09
CA MET A 1 6.52 59.78 -17.30
C MET A 1 5.89 58.51 -17.87
N LYS A 2 5.81 58.33 -19.20
CA LYS A 2 5.33 57.07 -19.83
C LYS A 2 6.20 55.86 -19.43
N ASP A 3 7.48 56.11 -19.23
CA ASP A 3 8.58 55.17 -19.00
C ASP A 3 8.43 54.43 -17.67
N VAL A 4 8.13 55.17 -16.60
CA VAL A 4 7.80 54.63 -15.26
C VAL A 4 6.59 53.68 -15.33
N LYS A 5 5.59 54.00 -16.17
CA LYS A 5 4.40 53.15 -16.38
C LYS A 5 4.75 51.87 -17.14
N ASN A 6 5.71 51.92 -18.07
CA ASN A 6 6.21 50.74 -18.78
C ASN A 6 7.07 49.84 -17.87
N ILE A 7 8.01 50.41 -17.12
CA ILE A 7 8.84 49.68 -16.13
C ILE A 7 7.96 48.98 -15.10
N ARG A 8 6.92 49.66 -14.58
CA ARG A 8 5.96 49.03 -13.64
C ARG A 8 5.20 47.87 -14.27
N ARG A 9 4.79 47.98 -15.54
CA ARG A 9 4.15 46.88 -16.28
C ARG A 9 5.10 45.71 -16.56
N GLN A 10 6.37 45.97 -16.86
CA GLN A 10 7.38 44.93 -17.10
C GLN A 10 7.70 44.16 -15.81
N ARG A 11 7.86 44.85 -14.68
CA ARG A 11 7.99 44.21 -13.36
C ARG A 11 6.75 43.37 -13.01
N LEU A 12 5.54 43.87 -13.27
CA LEU A 12 4.30 43.12 -13.05
C LEU A 12 4.24 41.83 -13.89
N LYS A 13 4.62 41.89 -15.17
CA LYS A 13 4.72 40.70 -16.04
C LYS A 13 5.71 39.66 -15.49
N LEU A 14 6.88 40.10 -15.01
CA LEU A 14 7.90 39.20 -14.47
C LEU A 14 7.44 38.54 -13.16
N ILE A 15 6.75 39.29 -12.28
CA ILE A 15 6.13 38.75 -11.06
C ILE A 15 5.03 37.72 -11.39
N LEU A 16 4.19 37.99 -12.40
CA LEU A 16 3.16 37.05 -12.85
C LEU A 16 3.76 35.74 -13.39
N ILE A 17 4.82 35.82 -14.19
CA ILE A 17 5.54 34.64 -14.69
C ILE A 17 6.14 33.85 -13.52
N PHE A 18 6.79 34.53 -12.56
CA PHE A 18 7.35 33.88 -11.38
C PHE A 18 6.28 33.18 -10.53
N MET A 19 5.11 33.81 -10.31
CA MET A 19 3.98 33.20 -9.59
C MET A 19 3.46 31.94 -10.27
N ILE A 20 3.41 31.87 -11.60
CA ILE A 20 2.97 30.67 -12.34
C ILE A 20 3.90 29.47 -12.05
N PHE A 21 5.20 29.70 -11.90
CA PHE A 21 6.16 28.63 -11.57
C PHE A 21 6.27 28.35 -10.05
N ALA A 22 6.06 29.35 -9.19
CA ALA A 22 6.15 29.19 -7.74
C ALA A 22 4.89 28.56 -7.12
N ALA A 23 3.70 28.85 -7.65
CA ALA A 23 2.43 28.40 -7.07
C ALA A 23 2.29 26.87 -6.93
N PRO A 24 2.71 26.02 -7.90
CA PRO A 24 2.66 24.57 -7.74
C PRO A 24 3.52 24.04 -6.58
N VAL A 25 4.68 24.65 -6.34
CA VAL A 25 5.60 24.26 -5.26
C VAL A 25 5.01 24.62 -3.89
N VAL A 26 4.45 25.83 -3.77
CA VAL A 26 3.78 26.28 -2.54
C VAL A 26 2.51 25.46 -2.27
N ALA A 27 1.73 25.14 -3.30
CA ALA A 27 0.54 24.28 -3.16
C ALA A 27 0.90 22.86 -2.71
N ALA A 28 1.93 22.24 -3.29
CA ALA A 28 2.40 20.92 -2.90
C ALA A 28 2.90 20.88 -1.44
N TRP A 29 3.67 21.89 -1.00
CA TRP A 29 4.10 21.99 0.40
C TRP A 29 2.90 22.21 1.34
N GLY A 30 1.94 23.06 0.97
CA GLY A 30 0.70 23.25 1.73
C GLY A 30 -0.12 21.96 1.91
N MET A 31 -0.22 21.12 0.87
CA MET A 31 -0.88 19.80 0.97
C MET A 31 -0.16 18.85 1.94
N VAL A 32 1.17 18.88 1.99
CA VAL A 32 1.97 18.05 2.92
C VAL A 32 1.77 18.49 4.37
N GLU A 33 1.88 19.79 4.66
CA GLU A 33 1.78 20.30 6.03
C GLU A 33 0.36 20.19 6.59
N LEU A 34 -0.64 20.56 5.78
CA LEU A 34 -2.06 20.48 6.17
C LEU A 34 -2.63 19.06 6.06
N ARG A 35 -1.87 18.10 5.50
CA ARG A 35 -2.25 16.70 5.20
C ARG A 35 -3.48 16.53 4.30
N ILE A 36 -3.94 17.61 3.66
CA ILE A 36 -5.11 17.63 2.79
C ILE A 36 -4.85 16.74 1.57
N GLY A 37 -5.61 15.65 1.45
CA GLY A 37 -5.49 14.69 0.34
C GLY A 37 -4.70 13.42 0.67
N ILE A 38 -4.20 13.26 1.89
CA ILE A 38 -3.89 11.92 2.42
C ILE A 38 -5.23 11.34 2.91
N PRO A 39 -5.83 10.33 2.24
CA PRO A 39 -6.95 9.62 2.84
C PRO A 39 -6.47 8.96 4.12
N ASP A 40 -7.23 9.10 5.21
CA ASP A 40 -6.97 8.35 6.44
C ASP A 40 -6.78 6.88 6.10
N ARG A 41 -5.72 6.28 6.66
CA ARG A 41 -5.25 4.96 6.24
C ARG A 41 -6.44 3.99 6.19
N HIS A 42 -6.81 3.56 4.99
CA HIS A 42 -7.63 2.37 4.79
C HIS A 42 -6.77 1.11 5.05
N THR A 43 -6.14 1.04 6.24
CA THR A 43 -6.17 -0.20 7.00
C THR A 43 -7.63 -0.61 7.07
N ALA A 44 -7.96 -1.75 6.48
CA ALA A 44 -9.31 -2.26 6.47
C ALA A 44 -9.73 -2.63 7.88
N HIS A 45 -10.27 -1.65 8.61
CA HIS A 45 -11.21 -1.84 9.70
C HIS A 45 -12.51 -2.38 9.07
N GLY A 46 -12.43 -3.60 8.52
CA GLY A 46 -13.60 -4.43 8.41
C GLY A 46 -14.02 -4.71 9.83
N ASP A 47 -15.11 -4.08 10.26
CA ASP A 47 -15.77 -4.46 11.49
C ASP A 47 -16.35 -5.86 11.22
N ILE A 48 -15.71 -6.89 11.79
CA ILE A 48 -16.08 -8.27 11.51
C ILE A 48 -17.25 -8.58 12.43
N ASP A 49 -18.45 -8.25 11.95
CA ASP A 49 -19.75 -8.56 12.57
C ASP A 49 -20.08 -10.06 12.45
N LEU A 50 -19.15 -10.88 12.92
CA LEU A 50 -19.30 -12.30 13.19
C LEU A 50 -18.72 -12.53 14.59
N GLU A 51 -19.45 -13.24 15.45
CA GLU A 51 -18.98 -13.71 16.75
C GLU A 51 -17.91 -14.80 16.59
N LEU A 52 -16.73 -14.41 16.09
CA LEU A 52 -15.56 -15.27 16.02
C LEU A 52 -14.95 -15.40 17.43
N PRO A 53 -14.63 -16.64 17.88
CA PRO A 53 -13.97 -16.83 19.16
C PRO A 53 -12.61 -16.13 19.19
N MET A 54 -12.12 -15.78 20.37
CA MET A 54 -10.86 -15.04 20.51
C MET A 54 -9.70 -15.85 19.92
N LEU A 55 -8.67 -15.19 19.38
CA LEU A 55 -7.54 -15.86 18.72
C LEU A 55 -6.79 -16.88 19.62
N SER A 56 -6.93 -16.75 20.94
CA SER A 56 -6.46 -17.70 21.96
C SER A 56 -7.20 -19.04 21.98
N GLU A 57 -8.44 -19.08 21.47
CA GLU A 57 -9.37 -20.22 21.49
C GLU A 57 -9.39 -20.97 20.15
N TRP A 58 -8.77 -20.40 19.11
CA TRP A 58 -8.64 -21.04 17.81
C TRP A 58 -7.77 -22.29 17.91
N PRO A 59 -8.09 -23.39 17.19
CA PRO A 59 -7.31 -24.63 17.20
C PRO A 59 -6.00 -24.49 16.40
N LEU A 60 -5.12 -23.61 16.86
CA LEU A 60 -3.81 -23.32 16.30
C LEU A 60 -2.82 -24.42 16.69
N ILE A 61 -2.94 -25.59 16.02
CA ILE A 61 -2.22 -26.85 16.30
C ILE A 61 -0.71 -26.65 16.55
N LYS A 62 -0.10 -25.64 15.91
CA LYS A 62 1.23 -25.14 16.27
C LYS A 62 1.19 -23.61 16.28
N LYS A 63 1.69 -22.97 17.36
CA LYS A 63 2.18 -21.59 17.26
C LYS A 63 3.29 -21.58 16.19
N PRO A 64 3.21 -20.74 15.14
CA PRO A 64 4.29 -20.65 14.17
C PRO A 64 5.55 -20.14 14.89
N THR A 65 6.65 -20.89 14.81
CA THR A 65 7.93 -20.45 15.35
C THR A 65 8.40 -19.27 14.49
N THR A 66 8.22 -18.04 14.97
CA THR A 66 8.62 -16.80 14.26
C THR A 66 10.14 -16.73 14.17
N SER A 67 10.69 -17.34 13.12
CA SER A 67 12.13 -17.55 12.94
C SER A 67 12.82 -16.32 12.36
N GLY A 68 12.74 -15.21 13.10
CA GLY A 68 13.34 -13.92 12.75
C GLY A 68 12.30 -12.81 12.63
N GLN A 69 12.71 -11.59 13.00
CA GLN A 69 11.88 -10.37 13.07
C GLN A 69 11.46 -9.83 11.68
N ASN A 70 11.57 -10.63 10.62
CA ASN A 70 11.53 -10.18 9.23
C ASN A 70 10.82 -11.17 8.28
N GLU A 71 10.20 -12.23 8.81
CA GLU A 71 9.30 -13.12 8.07
C GLU A 71 7.86 -12.60 8.16
N TRP A 72 7.17 -12.53 7.02
CA TRP A 72 5.76 -12.12 6.95
C TRP A 72 4.90 -13.33 6.59
N THR A 73 3.72 -13.49 7.21
CA THR A 73 2.78 -14.57 6.87
C THR A 73 1.51 -13.99 6.29
N LEU A 74 1.27 -14.25 5.00
CA LEU A 74 0.02 -13.93 4.32
C LEU A 74 -0.94 -15.12 4.43
N ALA A 75 -2.04 -14.95 5.15
CA ALA A 75 -3.16 -15.88 5.16
C ALA A 75 -4.13 -15.54 4.03
N PHE A 76 -4.62 -16.55 3.29
CA PHE A 76 -5.65 -16.37 2.27
C PHE A 76 -6.63 -17.55 2.25
N ASP A 77 -7.89 -17.26 1.96
CA ASP A 77 -8.93 -18.27 1.76
C ASP A 77 -9.01 -18.70 0.28
N CYS A 78 -9.09 -20.01 0.10
CA CYS A 78 -9.15 -20.77 -1.15
C CYS A 78 -10.54 -21.44 -1.35
N SER A 79 -11.52 -21.18 -0.47
CA SER A 79 -12.89 -21.71 -0.59
C SER A 79 -13.58 -21.39 -1.92
N GLN A 80 -13.28 -20.22 -2.51
CA GLN A 80 -13.78 -19.78 -3.82
C GLN A 80 -12.67 -19.11 -4.65
N GLU A 81 -12.83 -19.13 -5.98
CA GLU A 81 -11.93 -18.53 -6.99
C GLU A 81 -10.43 -18.86 -6.84
N CYS A 82 -10.07 -19.99 -6.24
CA CYS A 82 -8.68 -20.23 -5.80
C CYS A 82 -7.62 -20.26 -6.92
N VAL A 83 -8.00 -20.52 -8.18
CA VAL A 83 -7.10 -20.39 -9.35
C VAL A 83 -6.68 -18.93 -9.56
N LYS A 84 -7.64 -18.00 -9.57
CA LYS A 84 -7.42 -16.54 -9.69
C LYS A 84 -6.62 -16.00 -8.51
N ARG A 85 -6.92 -16.45 -7.28
CA ARG A 85 -6.10 -16.20 -6.07
C ARG A 85 -4.64 -16.64 -6.25
N LYS A 86 -4.41 -17.84 -6.82
CA LYS A 86 -3.05 -18.37 -7.09
C LYS A 86 -2.30 -17.49 -8.11
N ASP A 87 -2.96 -17.00 -9.16
CA ASP A 87 -2.35 -16.09 -10.13
C ASP A 87 -2.00 -14.71 -9.55
N GLU A 88 -2.89 -14.13 -8.73
CA GLU A 88 -2.64 -12.89 -8.00
C GLU A 88 -1.45 -13.03 -7.05
N LEU A 89 -1.39 -14.12 -6.28
CA LEU A 89 -0.28 -14.44 -5.40
C LEU A 89 1.03 -14.69 -6.16
N TRP A 90 0.96 -15.27 -7.36
CA TRP A 90 2.13 -15.47 -8.21
C TRP A 90 2.64 -14.16 -8.83
N ARG A 91 1.76 -13.21 -9.16
CA ARG A 91 2.14 -11.83 -9.54
C ARG A 91 2.81 -11.10 -8.36
N LEU A 92 2.23 -11.18 -7.17
CA LEU A 92 2.81 -10.63 -5.93
C LEU A 92 4.20 -11.22 -5.64
N HIS A 93 4.39 -12.52 -5.81
CA HIS A 93 5.68 -13.18 -5.66
C HIS A 93 6.75 -12.58 -6.59
N ARG A 94 6.43 -12.36 -7.89
CA ARG A 94 7.38 -11.73 -8.82
C ARG A 94 7.67 -10.28 -8.45
N ALA A 95 6.68 -9.52 -7.99
CA ALA A 95 6.84 -8.12 -7.57
C ALA A 95 7.73 -7.97 -6.31
N LEU A 96 7.69 -8.94 -5.40
CA LEU A 96 8.53 -8.97 -4.19
C LEU A 96 10.01 -9.29 -4.48
N GLY A 97 10.33 -9.90 -5.61
CA GLY A 97 11.71 -10.18 -6.05
C GLY A 97 12.56 -10.85 -4.96
N ARG A 98 13.56 -10.13 -4.44
CA ARG A 98 14.49 -10.63 -3.41
C ARG A 98 13.81 -10.94 -2.06
N ASP A 99 12.69 -10.29 -1.75
CA ASP A 99 11.93 -10.52 -0.51
C ASP A 99 10.81 -11.56 -0.67
N ALA A 100 10.57 -12.08 -1.88
CA ALA A 100 9.59 -13.11 -2.17
C ALA A 100 9.68 -14.42 -1.34
N PRO A 101 10.87 -14.92 -0.92
CA PRO A 101 10.98 -16.06 -0.01
C PRO A 101 10.68 -15.71 1.46
N ARG A 102 10.77 -14.44 1.87
CA ARG A 102 10.45 -14.00 3.25
C ARG A 102 8.94 -13.95 3.53
N LEU A 103 8.12 -14.02 2.48
CA LEU A 103 6.66 -14.10 2.59
C LEU A 103 6.22 -15.56 2.67
N LYS A 104 6.01 -16.06 3.89
CA LYS A 104 5.29 -17.30 4.15
C LYS A 104 3.81 -17.13 3.77
N ARG A 105 3.19 -18.20 3.28
CA ARG A 105 1.84 -18.20 2.71
C ARG A 105 1.02 -19.31 3.35
N LEU A 106 0.07 -18.93 4.19
CA LEU A 106 -0.89 -19.82 4.83
C LEU A 106 -2.17 -19.84 3.99
N ARG A 107 -2.68 -21.03 3.67
CA ARG A 107 -3.90 -21.20 2.89
C ARG A 107 -4.97 -21.85 3.75
N ILE A 108 -6.16 -21.28 3.72
CA ILE A 108 -7.36 -21.77 4.41
C ILE A 108 -8.29 -22.36 3.33
N GLY A 109 -8.86 -23.55 3.59
CA GLY A 109 -9.74 -24.26 2.66
C GLY A 109 -9.07 -24.91 1.44
N GLY A 110 -9.81 -25.81 0.76
CA GLY A 110 -9.48 -26.44 -0.52
C GLY A 110 -8.48 -27.61 -0.48
N ASP A 111 -8.35 -28.34 -1.59
CA ASP A 111 -7.50 -29.54 -1.73
C ASP A 111 -6.00 -29.24 -1.52
N SER A 112 -5.25 -30.19 -0.96
CA SER A 112 -3.92 -29.95 -0.36
C SER A 112 -2.76 -29.65 -1.32
N GLU A 113 -3.01 -29.54 -2.63
CA GLU A 113 -1.98 -29.45 -3.66
C GLU A 113 -1.05 -28.22 -3.50
N PRO A 114 0.28 -28.43 -3.38
CA PRO A 114 1.24 -27.34 -3.25
C PRO A 114 1.28 -26.45 -4.51
N PRO A 115 1.44 -25.12 -4.38
CA PRO A 115 1.64 -24.26 -5.54
C PRO A 115 3.03 -24.48 -6.15
N PRO A 116 3.21 -24.35 -7.49
CA PRO A 116 4.42 -24.75 -8.23
C PRO A 116 5.67 -23.87 -8.02
N TRP A 117 5.70 -23.11 -6.92
CA TRP A 117 6.84 -22.31 -6.45
C TRP A 117 7.21 -22.61 -4.99
N ARG A 118 6.61 -23.65 -4.39
CA ARG A 118 7.11 -24.27 -3.16
C ARG A 118 8.18 -25.29 -3.57
N GLY A 119 9.43 -24.84 -3.60
CA GLY A 119 10.57 -25.76 -3.55
C GLY A 119 10.67 -26.40 -2.17
N ASP A 120 11.32 -27.56 -2.12
CA ASP A 120 11.55 -28.38 -0.92
C ASP A 120 12.72 -27.85 -0.06
#